data_AF-A0A7X8CRL0-F1
#
_entry.id   AF-A0A7X8CRL0-F1
#
_cell.length_a   1.000
_cell.length_b   1.000
_cell.length_c   1.000
_cell.angle_alpha   90.00
_cell.angle_beta   90.00
_cell.angle_gamma   90.00
#
_symmetry.space_group_name_H-M   'P 1'
#
loop_
_entity.id
_entity.type
_entity.pdbx_description
1 polymer ?
#
loop_
_entity_poly.entity_id
_entity_poly.type
_entity_poly.pdbx_seq_one_letter_code
_entity_poly.pdbx_strand_id
1 'polypeptide(L)'
;IDRTISPMGGRLLKRWISLPLKDLQPINDRHDIVEYLVDNPSFMAEIAGYLRQVGDLERLVSKVAVSRINPREVVQLKRALKAIDPLRKLCLESGCEPLNTIGEQLNPCKLIADRIESELNNDPPAQIIRGQVIAAGVSAELDELRSILYNSKDYLAGLQARESERTGITSLKVSYNNVFGYYIEVRNTHKDKVPPEWIRKQTLVSAERYITEELKEYEGKILGAEEKIISLETRLFNDLVLAILEYIPPIQLNAGLIARIDCLHSFAIVSEENGYVRPSMDDSYRIDIKDGRHPVIEKQLPAGESYIPNDLALDTEDQQIIILTGPNMSGKSALLRQTALIVLMAQTGCFVPAAKASIGIVDKIFTRVGASDNLSLGESTFMVEMNETASILNNLSERSLVILDEIGRGTSTYDGISIAWAMVEYLHENHNRAKTLFATHYHELNEMENSFPRVRNYNVSIREFNNKVIFLRKLKRGGSEHSFGIHVAKMAGMPRSVVSRADEILKELEQSHEKQELAKPIAGLAGHREGYQLSFFQLDDPVLKQIRDEIVGLDIDNLTPVEALNKLYNIKKLLK
;
A
#
# COMPACT_ATOMS: atom_id res chain seq x y z
N ILE A 1 3.97 -5.58 -4.74
CA ILE A 1 3.25 -5.36 -6.02
C ILE A 1 3.62 -4.04 -6.70
N ASP A 2 4.31 -3.11 -6.04
CA ASP A 2 4.76 -1.85 -6.67
C ASP A 2 6.10 -2.04 -7.41
N ARG A 3 6.02 -2.04 -8.73
CA ARG A 3 7.11 -2.03 -9.73
C ARG A 3 6.89 -0.88 -10.72
N THR A 4 6.19 0.18 -10.30
CA THR A 4 5.92 1.34 -11.14
C THR A 4 7.22 2.06 -11.51
N ILE A 5 7.25 2.60 -12.72
CA ILE A 5 8.40 3.31 -13.30
C ILE A 5 8.38 4.79 -12.90
N SER A 6 7.19 5.38 -12.84
CA SER A 6 6.97 6.80 -12.58
C SER A 6 6.44 7.04 -11.17
N PRO A 7 6.77 8.19 -10.53
CA PRO A 7 6.20 8.56 -9.24
C PRO A 7 4.67 8.73 -9.26
N MET A 8 4.09 9.15 -10.39
CA MET A 8 2.64 9.28 -10.55
C MET A 8 1.95 7.92 -10.59
N GLY A 9 2.55 6.90 -11.23
CA GLY A 9 2.11 5.51 -11.15
C GLY A 9 2.13 4.99 -9.72
N GLY A 10 3.24 5.15 -8.98
CA GLY A 10 3.32 4.70 -7.59
C GLY A 10 2.29 5.36 -6.65
N ARG A 11 1.97 6.64 -6.86
CA ARG A 11 0.88 7.34 -6.14
C ARG A 11 -0.48 6.74 -6.48
N LEU A 12 -0.77 6.50 -7.76
CA LEU A 12 -2.03 5.92 -8.21
C LEU A 12 -2.19 4.48 -7.71
N LEU A 13 -1.13 3.68 -7.71
CA LEU A 13 -1.16 2.30 -7.25
C LEU A 13 -1.58 2.19 -5.78
N LYS A 14 -0.99 3.04 -4.92
CA LYS A 14 -1.38 3.13 -3.50
C LYS A 14 -2.86 3.46 -3.36
N ARG A 15 -3.38 4.38 -4.18
CA ARG A 15 -4.80 4.72 -4.19
C ARG A 15 -5.68 3.54 -4.63
N TRP A 16 -5.27 2.78 -5.64
CA TRP A 16 -6.03 1.60 -6.10
C TRP A 16 -6.11 0.51 -5.03
N ILE A 17 -5.03 0.28 -4.27
CA ILE A 17 -5.03 -0.69 -3.17
C ILE A 17 -5.98 -0.24 -2.04
N SER A 18 -6.04 1.07 -1.74
CA SER A 18 -6.96 1.61 -0.73
C SER A 18 -8.41 1.68 -1.19
N LEU A 19 -8.65 1.72 -2.51
CA LEU A 19 -9.96 1.89 -3.13
C LEU A 19 -10.13 0.86 -4.26
N PRO A 20 -10.27 -0.44 -3.94
CA PRO A 20 -10.50 -1.47 -4.94
C PRO A 20 -11.83 -1.24 -5.68
N LEU A 21 -11.88 -1.68 -6.93
CA LEU A 21 -13.07 -1.53 -7.76
C LEU A 21 -14.17 -2.50 -7.32
N LYS A 22 -15.42 -2.12 -7.57
CA LYS A 22 -16.61 -2.95 -7.33
C LYS A 22 -17.36 -3.29 -8.61
N ASP A 23 -17.16 -2.49 -9.65
CA ASP A 23 -17.77 -2.71 -10.95
C ASP A 23 -16.97 -3.76 -11.72
N LEU A 24 -17.66 -4.77 -12.25
CA LEU A 24 -17.02 -5.92 -12.88
C LEU A 24 -16.25 -5.54 -14.15
N GLN A 25 -16.85 -4.71 -15.01
CA GLN A 25 -16.24 -4.35 -16.29
C GLN A 25 -14.88 -3.62 -16.11
N PRO A 26 -14.75 -2.56 -15.30
CA PRO A 26 -13.45 -1.93 -15.05
C PRO A 26 -12.40 -2.85 -14.43
N ILE A 27 -12.80 -3.88 -13.68
CA ILE A 27 -11.87 -4.89 -13.14
C ILE A 27 -11.35 -5.76 -14.29
N ASN A 28 -12.25 -6.28 -15.11
CA ASN A 28 -11.91 -7.10 -16.27
C ASN A 28 -11.05 -6.33 -17.27
N ASP A 29 -11.37 -5.06 -17.55
CA ASP A 29 -10.56 -4.18 -18.39
C ASP A 29 -9.11 -4.11 -17.89
N ARG A 30 -8.90 -4.02 -16.57
CA ARG A 30 -7.53 -4.03 -16.00
C ARG A 30 -6.87 -5.39 -16.19
N HIS A 31 -7.58 -6.48 -15.95
CA HIS A 31 -7.05 -7.83 -16.15
C HIS A 31 -6.71 -8.12 -17.61
N ASP A 32 -7.51 -7.64 -18.57
CA ASP A 32 -7.25 -7.77 -20.01
C ASP A 32 -5.97 -7.04 -20.42
N ILE A 33 -5.74 -5.84 -19.88
CA ILE A 33 -4.49 -5.11 -20.12
C ILE A 33 -3.30 -5.85 -19.50
N VAL A 34 -3.44 -6.35 -18.27
CA VAL A 34 -2.35 -7.09 -17.60
C VAL A 34 -2.03 -8.38 -18.38
N GLU A 35 -3.04 -9.12 -18.81
CA GLU A 35 -2.86 -10.33 -19.63
C GLU A 35 -2.16 -9.99 -20.95
N TYR A 36 -2.63 -8.97 -21.67
CA TYR A 36 -2.01 -8.54 -22.92
C TYR A 36 -0.54 -8.16 -22.74
N LEU A 37 -0.18 -7.48 -21.65
CA LEU A 37 1.21 -7.11 -21.36
C LEU A 37 2.08 -8.33 -21.04
N VAL A 38 1.55 -9.31 -20.28
CA VAL A 38 2.25 -10.57 -19.98
C VAL A 38 2.49 -11.39 -21.25
N ASP A 39 1.49 -11.45 -22.14
CA ASP A 39 1.57 -12.22 -23.38
C ASP A 39 2.44 -11.54 -24.47
N ASN A 40 2.74 -10.24 -24.33
CA ASN A 40 3.51 -9.47 -25.31
C ASN A 40 4.74 -8.77 -24.66
N PRO A 41 5.83 -9.51 -24.34
CA PRO A 41 7.00 -8.94 -23.66
C PRO A 41 7.70 -7.80 -24.41
N SER A 42 7.71 -7.83 -25.75
CA SER A 42 8.27 -6.74 -26.57
C SER A 42 7.47 -5.44 -26.39
N PHE A 43 6.14 -5.54 -26.46
CA PHE A 43 5.23 -4.43 -26.22
C PHE A 43 5.38 -3.86 -24.80
N MET A 44 5.49 -4.75 -23.81
CA MET A 44 5.73 -4.36 -22.42
C MET A 44 7.04 -3.55 -22.26
N ALA A 45 8.13 -3.99 -22.90
CA ALA A 45 9.41 -3.28 -22.88
C ALA A 45 9.35 -1.91 -23.60
N GLU A 46 8.62 -1.82 -24.71
CA GLU A 46 8.41 -0.56 -25.43
C GLU A 46 7.61 0.46 -24.60
N ILE A 47 6.49 0.03 -23.98
CA ILE A 47 5.74 0.88 -23.04
C ILE A 47 6.65 1.37 -21.92
N ALA A 48 7.45 0.49 -21.31
CA ALA A 48 8.38 0.88 -20.25
C ALA A 48 9.38 1.96 -20.73
N GLY A 49 9.81 1.90 -21.99
CA GLY A 49 10.62 2.94 -22.63
C GLY A 49 9.95 4.31 -22.61
N TYR A 50 8.70 4.39 -23.07
CA TYR A 50 7.94 5.64 -23.08
C TYR A 50 7.59 6.15 -21.67
N LEU A 51 7.23 5.26 -20.74
CA LEU A 51 6.96 5.63 -19.34
C LEU A 51 8.17 6.31 -18.68
N ARG A 52 9.39 5.81 -18.93
CA ARG A 52 10.63 6.45 -18.43
C ARG A 52 10.86 7.84 -19.02
N GLN A 53 10.52 8.03 -20.30
CA GLN A 53 10.68 9.33 -20.97
C GLN A 53 9.67 10.37 -20.46
N VAL A 54 8.44 9.95 -20.13
CA VAL A 54 7.39 10.83 -19.59
C VAL A 54 7.74 11.33 -18.19
N GLY A 55 8.20 10.45 -17.29
CA GLY A 55 8.55 10.83 -15.92
C GLY A 55 7.35 11.29 -15.08
N ASP A 56 7.54 12.26 -14.17
CA ASP A 56 6.47 12.77 -13.29
C ASP A 56 5.76 13.99 -13.91
N LEU A 57 4.96 13.70 -14.95
CA LEU A 57 4.21 14.71 -15.70
C LEU A 57 3.21 15.47 -14.81
N GLU A 58 2.55 14.75 -13.89
CA GLU A 58 1.61 15.32 -12.93
C GLU A 58 2.25 16.46 -12.12
N ARG A 59 3.45 16.23 -11.58
CA ARG A 59 4.17 17.23 -10.77
C ARG A 59 4.69 18.40 -11.62
N LEU A 60 5.15 18.15 -12.84
CA LEU A 60 5.58 19.22 -13.75
C LEU A 60 4.44 20.18 -14.03
N VAL A 61 3.25 19.67 -14.35
CA VAL A 61 2.07 20.50 -14.63
C VAL A 61 1.60 21.28 -13.41
N SER A 62 1.65 20.70 -12.20
CA SER A 62 1.32 21.46 -10.98
C SER A 62 2.22 22.68 -10.79
N LYS A 63 3.49 22.64 -11.24
CA LYS A 63 4.39 23.80 -11.19
C LYS A 63 4.07 24.86 -12.24
N VAL A 64 3.61 24.46 -13.42
CA VAL A 64 3.12 25.39 -14.45
C VAL A 64 1.95 26.18 -13.90
N ALA A 65 0.99 25.52 -13.26
CA ALA A 65 -0.22 26.16 -12.71
C ALA A 65 0.07 27.29 -11.71
N VAL A 66 1.20 27.23 -11.00
CA VAL A 66 1.64 28.26 -10.04
C VAL A 66 2.76 29.16 -10.60
N SER A 67 3.07 29.06 -11.90
CA SER A 67 4.14 29.78 -12.58
C SER A 67 5.52 29.64 -11.92
N ARG A 68 5.81 28.48 -11.31
CA ARG A 68 7.10 28.16 -10.67
C ARG A 68 7.91 27.11 -11.42
N ILE A 69 7.52 26.80 -12.65
CA ILE A 69 8.28 25.89 -13.51
C ILE A 69 9.53 26.59 -14.04
N ASN A 70 10.65 25.88 -14.08
CA ASN A 70 11.90 26.43 -14.63
C ASN A 70 12.17 25.97 -16.08
N PRO A 71 13.09 26.61 -16.83
CA PRO A 71 13.32 26.27 -18.24
C PRO A 71 13.68 24.81 -18.50
N ARG A 72 14.51 24.22 -17.64
CA ARG A 72 14.91 22.81 -17.76
C ARG A 72 13.71 21.88 -17.57
N GLU A 73 12.81 22.21 -16.66
CA GLU A 73 11.55 21.49 -16.45
C GLU A 73 10.57 21.67 -17.62
N VAL A 74 10.53 22.84 -18.27
CA VAL A 74 9.74 23.03 -19.50
C VAL A 74 10.29 22.15 -20.65
N VAL A 75 11.61 21.99 -20.75
CA VAL A 75 12.20 21.04 -21.70
C VAL A 75 11.89 19.59 -21.34
N GLN A 76 11.84 19.22 -20.05
CA GLN A 76 11.37 17.90 -19.62
C GLN A 76 9.90 17.68 -19.99
N LEU A 77 9.04 18.70 -19.80
CA LEU A 77 7.65 18.67 -20.23
C LEU A 77 7.55 18.41 -21.75
N LYS A 78 8.33 19.12 -22.58
CA LYS A 78 8.40 18.84 -24.03
C LYS A 78 8.71 17.37 -24.31
N ARG A 79 9.78 16.84 -23.70
CA ARG A 79 10.20 15.45 -23.91
C ARG A 79 9.09 14.46 -23.54
N ALA A 80 8.40 14.73 -22.42
CA ALA A 80 7.26 13.94 -21.99
C ALA A 80 6.12 14.00 -23.03
N LEU A 81 5.72 15.19 -23.49
CA LEU A 81 4.65 15.35 -24.49
C LEU A 81 4.99 14.68 -25.83
N LYS A 82 6.25 14.78 -26.28
CA LYS A 82 6.71 14.10 -27.50
C LYS A 82 6.66 12.56 -27.39
N ALA A 83 6.83 12.01 -26.19
CA ALA A 83 6.71 10.57 -25.96
C ALA A 83 5.24 10.07 -25.96
N ILE A 84 4.26 10.97 -25.84
CA ILE A 84 2.83 10.61 -25.82
C ILE A 84 2.34 10.15 -27.19
N ASP A 85 2.77 10.75 -28.30
CA ASP A 85 2.29 10.33 -29.63
C ASP A 85 2.71 8.89 -30.00
N PRO A 86 3.98 8.48 -29.83
CA PRO A 86 4.36 7.08 -30.02
C PRO A 86 3.64 6.12 -29.06
N LEU A 87 3.51 6.48 -27.77
CA LEU A 87 2.78 5.67 -26.79
C LEU A 87 1.30 5.50 -27.19
N ARG A 88 0.68 6.59 -27.66
CA ARG A 88 -0.70 6.57 -28.16
C ARG A 88 -0.87 5.62 -29.34
N LYS A 89 0.02 5.70 -30.34
CA LYS A 89 -0.01 4.79 -31.49
C LYS A 89 0.16 3.34 -31.06
N LEU A 90 1.11 3.08 -30.18
CA LEU A 90 1.34 1.76 -29.62
C LEU A 90 0.08 1.22 -28.92
N CYS A 91 -0.61 2.04 -28.12
CA CYS A 91 -1.86 1.65 -27.48
C CYS A 91 -2.95 1.31 -28.51
N LEU A 92 -3.14 2.14 -29.54
CA LEU A 92 -4.17 1.97 -30.58
C LEU A 92 -3.93 0.74 -31.48
N GLU A 93 -2.67 0.35 -31.65
CA GLU A 93 -2.26 -0.80 -32.47
C GLU A 93 -2.19 -2.12 -31.67
N SER A 94 -2.49 -2.08 -30.37
CA SER A 94 -2.38 -3.25 -29.48
C SER A 94 -3.40 -4.35 -29.78
N GLY A 95 -4.57 -4.00 -30.33
CA GLY A 95 -5.69 -4.95 -30.47
C GLY A 95 -6.37 -5.31 -29.13
N CYS A 96 -5.93 -4.74 -28.00
CA CYS A 96 -6.57 -4.82 -26.71
C CYS A 96 -7.52 -3.62 -26.54
N GLU A 97 -8.83 -3.85 -26.53
CA GLU A 97 -9.84 -2.77 -26.53
C GLU A 97 -9.65 -1.78 -25.36
N PRO A 98 -9.45 -2.21 -24.10
CA PRO A 98 -9.20 -1.27 -23.01
C PRO A 98 -7.92 -0.42 -23.16
N LEU A 99 -6.87 -0.94 -23.82
CA LEU A 99 -5.69 -0.15 -24.17
C LEU A 99 -5.99 0.84 -25.30
N ASN A 100 -6.75 0.42 -26.31
CA ASN A 100 -7.19 1.29 -27.39
C ASN A 100 -8.00 2.48 -26.83
N THR A 101 -8.94 2.24 -25.91
CA THR A 101 -9.74 3.29 -25.24
C THR A 101 -8.85 4.30 -24.49
N ILE A 102 -7.76 3.84 -23.88
CA ILE A 102 -6.76 4.74 -23.26
C ILE A 102 -6.03 5.53 -24.34
N GLY A 103 -5.59 4.88 -25.43
CA GLY A 103 -4.92 5.50 -26.56
C GLY A 103 -5.75 6.59 -27.25
N GLU A 104 -7.06 6.39 -27.40
CA GLU A 104 -7.99 7.37 -27.98
C GLU A 104 -8.07 8.66 -27.16
N GLN A 105 -7.95 8.57 -25.83
CA GLN A 105 -8.02 9.71 -24.92
C GLN A 105 -6.68 10.43 -24.75
N LEU A 106 -5.56 9.78 -25.06
CA LEU A 106 -4.24 10.42 -24.99
C LEU A 106 -4.16 11.58 -26.00
N ASN A 107 -3.74 12.74 -25.51
CA ASN A 107 -3.56 13.94 -26.32
C ASN A 107 -2.07 14.30 -26.39
N PRO A 108 -1.40 14.16 -27.55
CA PRO A 108 0.03 14.50 -27.66
C PRO A 108 0.38 15.97 -27.39
N CYS A 109 -0.62 16.87 -27.36
CA CYS A 109 -0.43 18.30 -27.18
C CYS A 109 0.63 18.87 -28.15
N LYS A 110 0.57 18.41 -29.41
CA LYS A 110 1.63 18.61 -30.41
C LYS A 110 2.00 20.08 -30.60
N LEU A 111 1.02 20.97 -30.67
CA LEU A 111 1.24 22.40 -30.87
C LEU A 111 2.14 23.02 -29.78
N ILE A 112 1.86 22.73 -28.50
CA ILE A 112 2.68 23.28 -27.41
C ILE A 112 4.03 22.57 -27.31
N ALA A 113 4.09 21.26 -27.60
CA ALA A 113 5.36 20.54 -27.63
C ALA A 113 6.30 21.08 -28.72
N ASP A 114 5.78 21.34 -29.92
CA ASP A 114 6.51 21.91 -31.05
C ASP A 114 6.92 23.36 -30.74
N ARG A 115 6.03 24.15 -30.12
CA ARG A 115 6.35 25.52 -29.70
C ARG A 115 7.48 25.57 -28.67
N ILE A 116 7.45 24.71 -27.65
CA ILE A 116 8.54 24.60 -26.68
C ILE A 116 9.85 24.22 -27.39
N GLU A 117 9.78 23.33 -28.38
CA GLU A 117 10.95 22.90 -29.16
C GLU A 117 11.58 24.02 -29.98
N SER A 118 10.76 24.88 -30.59
CA SER A 118 11.24 26.01 -31.38
C SER A 118 11.66 27.21 -30.53
N GLU A 119 11.05 27.41 -29.37
CA GLU A 119 11.26 28.61 -28.55
C GLU A 119 12.33 28.45 -27.47
N LEU A 120 12.61 27.23 -26.98
CA LEU A 120 13.63 26.97 -25.97
C LEU A 120 14.86 26.26 -26.52
N ASN A 121 16.03 26.62 -25.97
CA ASN A 121 17.23 25.83 -26.15
C ASN A 121 17.04 24.41 -25.59
N ASN A 122 17.74 23.44 -26.19
CA ASN A 122 17.61 22.02 -25.80
C ASN A 122 18.22 21.68 -24.43
N ASP A 123 19.18 22.49 -23.96
CA ASP A 123 19.80 22.36 -22.63
C ASP A 123 19.90 23.74 -21.95
N PRO A 124 18.75 24.33 -21.55
CA PRO A 124 18.73 25.64 -20.94
C PRO A 124 19.14 25.54 -19.47
N PRO A 125 19.74 26.59 -18.88
CA PRO A 125 20.03 26.59 -17.46
C PRO A 125 18.74 26.54 -16.63
N ALA A 126 18.83 25.99 -15.41
CA ALA A 126 17.69 25.93 -14.50
C ALA A 126 17.25 27.32 -14.00
N GLN A 127 18.14 28.30 -13.97
CA GLN A 127 17.83 29.67 -13.58
C GLN A 127 17.83 30.56 -14.83
N ILE A 128 16.72 31.26 -15.06
CA ILE A 128 16.55 32.16 -16.21
C ILE A 128 17.62 33.26 -16.22
N ILE A 129 18.02 33.73 -15.04
CA ILE A 129 19.03 34.79 -14.86
C ILE A 129 20.40 34.43 -15.48
N ARG A 130 20.68 33.14 -15.69
CA ARG A 130 21.93 32.69 -16.33
C ARG A 130 21.94 32.88 -17.86
N GLY A 131 20.83 33.33 -18.45
CA GLY A 131 20.67 33.56 -19.88
C GLY A 131 20.68 32.28 -20.71
N GLN A 132 20.65 32.41 -22.04
CA GLN A 132 20.65 31.27 -22.97
C GLN A 132 19.45 30.32 -22.79
N VAL A 133 18.30 30.86 -22.37
CA VAL A 133 17.07 30.07 -22.23
C VAL A 133 16.36 29.93 -23.57
N ILE A 134 16.15 31.07 -24.25
CA ILE A 134 15.38 31.15 -25.49
C ILE A 134 16.26 30.76 -26.70
N ALA A 135 15.71 30.01 -27.65
CA ALA A 135 16.41 29.61 -28.87
C ALA A 135 16.70 30.80 -29.80
N ALA A 136 17.67 30.63 -30.71
CA ALA A 136 17.93 31.62 -31.76
C ALA A 136 16.76 31.65 -32.77
N GLY A 137 16.48 32.81 -33.35
CA GLY A 137 15.41 33.00 -34.34
C GLY A 137 14.02 33.26 -33.74
N VAL A 138 13.88 33.22 -32.41
CA VAL A 138 12.61 33.49 -31.71
C VAL A 138 12.33 35.00 -31.63
N SER A 139 13.38 35.80 -31.45
CA SER A 139 13.28 37.25 -31.35
C SER A 139 14.48 37.89 -32.02
N ALA A 140 14.22 38.65 -33.09
CA ALA A 140 15.28 39.38 -33.81
C ALA A 140 16.03 40.37 -32.90
N GLU A 141 15.32 41.03 -31.98
CA GLU A 141 15.91 41.91 -30.98
C GLU A 141 16.86 41.15 -30.03
N LEU A 142 16.45 39.97 -29.56
CA LEU A 142 17.29 39.12 -28.71
C LEU A 142 18.55 38.66 -29.45
N ASP A 143 18.42 38.27 -30.71
CA ASP A 143 19.52 37.81 -31.54
C ASP A 143 20.51 38.94 -31.85
N GLU A 144 20.01 40.16 -32.12
CA GLU A 144 20.83 41.34 -32.29
C GLU A 144 21.62 41.66 -31.01
N LEU A 145 20.97 41.70 -29.85
CA LEU A 145 21.65 41.93 -28.58
C LEU A 145 22.71 40.86 -28.26
N ARG A 146 22.42 39.59 -28.56
CA ARG A 146 23.39 38.48 -28.43
C ARG A 146 24.59 38.66 -29.37
N SER A 147 24.36 39.15 -30.59
CA SER A 147 25.43 39.46 -31.54
C SER A 147 26.35 40.58 -31.04
N ILE A 148 25.78 41.61 -30.40
CA ILE A 148 26.54 42.70 -29.77
C ILE A 148 27.47 42.14 -28.68
N LEU A 149 26.96 41.25 -27.82
CA LEU A 149 27.79 40.61 -26.78
C LEU A 149 28.86 39.70 -27.34
N TYR A 150 28.55 38.95 -28.40
CA TYR A 150 29.53 38.10 -29.07
C TYR A 150 30.66 38.95 -29.67
N ASN A 151 30.33 39.98 -30.46
CA ASN A 151 31.28 40.92 -31.05
C ASN A 151 32.08 41.68 -29.99
N SER A 152 31.49 41.95 -28.83
CA SER A 152 32.18 42.59 -27.70
C SER A 152 33.31 41.73 -27.14
N LYS A 153 33.18 40.39 -27.15
CA LYS A 153 34.28 39.50 -26.73
C LYS A 153 35.46 39.56 -27.69
N ASP A 154 35.19 39.54 -28.99
CA ASP A 154 36.21 39.67 -30.03
C ASP A 154 36.90 41.04 -29.96
N TYR A 155 36.12 42.10 -29.71
CA TYR A 155 36.65 43.43 -29.49
C TYR A 155 37.56 43.51 -28.24
N LEU A 156 37.15 42.95 -27.11
CA LEU A 156 37.97 42.93 -25.89
C LEU A 156 39.27 42.15 -26.08
N ALA A 157 39.24 41.05 -26.85
CA ALA A 157 40.44 40.31 -27.23
C ALA A 157 41.37 41.14 -28.13
N GLY A 158 40.80 41.86 -29.11
CA GLY A 158 41.53 42.80 -29.96
C GLY A 158 42.15 43.97 -29.19
N LEU A 159 41.39 44.56 -28.26
CA LEU A 159 41.86 45.59 -27.34
C LEU A 159 43.04 45.09 -26.51
N GLN A 160 42.93 43.89 -25.93
CA GLN A 160 44.01 43.29 -25.15
C GLN A 160 45.29 43.12 -25.98
N ALA A 161 45.18 42.60 -27.20
CA ALA A 161 46.33 42.41 -28.09
C ALA A 161 46.98 43.75 -28.48
N ARG A 162 46.16 44.73 -28.89
CA ARG A 162 46.59 46.07 -29.28
C ARG A 162 47.30 46.80 -28.13
N GLU A 163 46.73 46.77 -26.93
CA GLU A 163 47.34 47.42 -25.76
C GLU A 163 48.60 46.67 -25.28
N SER A 164 48.64 45.35 -25.42
CA SER A 164 49.84 44.54 -25.12
C SER A 164 51.00 44.89 -26.04
N GLU A 165 50.74 45.02 -27.35
CA GLU A 165 51.74 45.43 -28.35
C GLU A 165 52.19 46.88 -28.14
N ARG A 166 51.24 47.81 -27.93
CA ARG A 166 51.51 49.24 -27.72
C ARG A 166 52.40 49.52 -26.50
N THR A 167 52.17 48.81 -25.40
CA THR A 167 52.86 49.03 -24.13
C THR A 167 54.07 48.10 -23.91
N GLY A 168 54.19 47.05 -24.73
CA GLY A 168 55.18 45.99 -24.54
C GLY A 168 54.94 45.14 -23.28
N ILE A 169 53.71 45.13 -22.75
CA ILE A 169 53.29 44.38 -21.56
C ILE A 169 52.61 43.08 -22.03
N THR A 170 53.38 42.01 -22.19
CA THR A 170 52.86 40.70 -22.64
C THR A 170 51.96 40.01 -21.62
N SER A 171 52.05 40.39 -20.34
CA SER A 171 51.24 39.84 -19.25
C SER A 171 49.91 40.57 -19.04
N LEU A 172 49.56 41.52 -19.90
CA LEU A 172 48.34 42.34 -19.79
C LEU A 172 47.10 41.46 -19.98
N LYS A 173 46.13 41.62 -19.08
CA LYS A 173 44.86 40.88 -19.16
C LYS A 173 43.67 41.80 -19.02
N VAL A 174 42.71 41.73 -19.94
CA VAL A 174 41.40 42.36 -19.77
C VAL A 174 40.49 41.38 -19.04
N SER A 175 39.85 41.82 -17.96
CA SER A 175 39.02 40.95 -17.11
C SER A 175 37.88 41.73 -16.47
N TYR A 176 36.88 40.99 -15.98
CA TYR A 176 35.68 41.54 -15.33
C TYR A 176 35.62 41.11 -13.86
N ASN A 177 35.04 41.95 -13.01
CA ASN A 177 34.59 41.57 -11.68
C ASN A 177 33.27 42.30 -11.32
N ASN A 178 32.51 41.76 -10.37
CA ASN A 178 31.18 42.29 -10.03
C ASN A 178 31.20 43.65 -9.29
N VAL A 179 32.34 44.12 -8.77
CA VAL A 179 32.42 45.33 -7.92
C VAL A 179 32.91 46.55 -8.70
N PHE A 180 33.91 46.35 -9.54
CA PHE A 180 34.61 47.36 -10.32
C PHE A 180 34.43 47.17 -11.82
N GLY A 181 33.71 46.14 -12.26
CA GLY A 181 33.38 45.90 -13.65
C GLY A 181 34.57 45.45 -14.50
N TYR A 182 34.65 45.88 -15.76
CA TYR A 182 35.78 45.58 -16.64
C TYR A 182 37.03 46.42 -16.26
N TYR A 183 38.19 45.79 -16.36
CA TYR A 183 39.50 46.40 -16.08
C TYR A 183 40.63 45.74 -16.89
N ILE A 184 41.73 46.47 -17.01
CA ILE A 184 43.02 46.00 -17.52
C ILE A 184 43.90 45.71 -16.30
N GLU A 185 44.34 44.46 -16.14
CA GLU A 185 45.24 44.04 -15.07
C GLU A 185 46.69 44.00 -15.56
N VAL A 186 47.56 44.68 -14.82
CA VAL A 186 49.00 44.77 -15.09
C VAL A 186 49.78 44.34 -13.86
N ARG A 187 50.74 43.43 -14.02
CA ARG A 187 51.62 43.00 -12.91
C ARG A 187 52.49 44.16 -12.43
N ASN A 188 52.81 44.20 -11.14
CA ASN A 188 53.62 45.27 -10.54
C ASN A 188 54.98 45.45 -11.24
N THR A 189 55.55 44.39 -11.83
CA THR A 189 56.81 44.43 -12.62
C THR A 189 56.74 45.30 -13.87
N HIS A 190 55.54 45.61 -14.36
CA HIS A 190 55.30 46.40 -15.57
C HIS A 190 54.61 47.74 -15.29
N LYS A 191 54.49 48.12 -14.01
CA LYS A 191 53.78 49.33 -13.59
C LYS A 191 54.33 50.60 -14.23
N ASP A 192 55.64 50.70 -14.38
CA ASP A 192 56.30 51.88 -14.98
C ASP A 192 56.04 52.00 -16.49
N LYS A 193 55.52 50.95 -17.13
CA LYS A 193 55.14 50.93 -18.55
C LYS A 193 53.66 51.29 -18.76
N VAL A 194 52.89 51.51 -17.70
CA VAL A 194 51.48 51.84 -17.80
C VAL A 194 51.31 53.27 -18.32
N PRO A 195 50.53 53.48 -19.39
CA PRO A 195 50.30 54.81 -19.92
C PRO A 195 49.58 55.75 -18.94
N PRO A 196 49.91 57.06 -18.93
CA PRO A 196 49.32 58.01 -17.99
C PRO A 196 47.82 58.24 -18.20
N GLU A 197 47.27 57.95 -19.38
CA GLU A 197 45.85 58.07 -19.69
C GLU A 197 44.98 56.96 -19.08
N TRP A 198 45.58 55.91 -18.51
CA TRP A 198 44.85 54.84 -17.84
C TRP A 198 44.46 55.23 -16.42
N ILE A 199 43.16 55.17 -16.12
CA ILE A 199 42.62 55.53 -14.81
C ILE A 199 42.70 54.30 -13.90
N ARG A 200 43.45 54.41 -12.80
CA ARG A 200 43.60 53.31 -11.84
C ARG A 200 42.30 53.05 -11.07
N LYS A 201 41.77 51.82 -11.12
CA LYS A 201 40.57 51.37 -10.39
C LYS A 201 40.90 50.68 -9.06
N GLN A 202 41.93 49.84 -9.00
CA GLN A 202 42.25 49.04 -7.81
C GLN A 202 43.73 48.65 -7.76
N THR A 203 44.32 48.62 -6.55
CA THR A 203 45.67 48.10 -6.31
C THR A 203 45.57 46.75 -5.59
N LEU A 204 46.29 45.74 -6.08
CA LEU A 204 46.43 44.42 -5.47
C LEU A 204 47.88 44.18 -5.02
N VAL A 205 48.11 43.11 -4.25
CA VAL A 205 49.44 42.75 -3.74
C VAL A 205 50.47 42.53 -4.86
N SER A 206 50.04 41.98 -6.01
CA SER A 206 50.93 41.61 -7.13
C SER A 206 50.62 42.31 -8.46
N ALA A 207 49.59 43.15 -8.52
CA ALA A 207 49.11 43.80 -9.76
C ALA A 207 48.35 45.10 -9.48
N GLU A 208 48.24 45.95 -10.50
CA GLU A 208 47.34 47.11 -10.52
C GLU A 208 46.29 46.94 -11.62
N ARG A 209 45.07 47.41 -11.35
CA ARG A 209 43.93 47.36 -12.27
C ARG A 209 43.55 48.75 -12.73
N TYR A 210 43.38 48.92 -14.04
CA TYR A 210 43.08 50.20 -14.68
C TYR A 210 41.85 50.12 -15.58
N ILE A 211 41.33 51.28 -15.97
CA ILE A 211 40.31 51.43 -17.01
C ILE A 211 40.70 52.57 -17.96
N THR A 212 40.32 52.43 -19.22
CA THR A 212 40.39 53.46 -20.26
C THR A 212 38.98 53.97 -20.58
N GLU A 213 38.84 55.19 -21.11
CA GLU A 213 37.53 55.70 -21.54
C GLU A 213 36.85 54.79 -22.57
N GLU A 214 37.62 54.25 -23.54
CA GLU A 214 37.13 53.28 -24.54
C GLU A 214 36.53 52.02 -23.88
N LEU A 215 37.27 51.39 -22.96
CA LEU A 215 36.79 50.23 -22.18
C LEU A 215 35.56 50.56 -21.33
N LYS A 216 35.45 51.78 -20.80
CA LYS A 216 34.30 52.24 -19.99
C LYS A 216 33.04 52.41 -20.84
N GLU A 217 33.16 52.99 -22.04
CA GLU A 217 32.04 53.08 -22.98
C GLU A 217 31.56 51.70 -23.42
N TYR A 218 32.50 50.79 -23.72
CA TYR A 218 32.17 49.42 -24.08
C TYR A 218 31.55 48.64 -22.92
N GLU A 219 32.04 48.83 -21.69
CA GLU A 219 31.43 48.26 -20.48
C GLU A 219 29.95 48.66 -20.36
N GLY A 220 29.62 49.93 -20.58
CA GLY A 220 28.22 50.39 -20.57
C GLY A 220 27.36 49.72 -21.65
N LYS A 221 27.89 49.52 -22.86
CA LYS A 221 27.20 48.80 -23.94
C LYS A 221 26.98 47.32 -23.60
N ILE A 222 27.98 46.66 -23.04
CA ILE A 222 27.94 45.24 -22.65
C ILE A 222 26.90 45.03 -21.55
N LEU A 223 27.02 45.75 -20.43
CA LEU A 223 26.12 45.59 -19.29
C LEU A 223 24.68 45.93 -19.65
N GLY A 224 24.47 47.00 -20.43
CA GLY A 224 23.14 47.37 -20.91
C GLY A 224 22.53 46.34 -21.86
N ALA A 225 23.34 45.65 -22.68
CA ALA A 225 22.88 44.54 -23.50
C ALA A 225 22.55 43.30 -22.66
N GLU A 226 23.37 42.95 -21.66
CA GLU A 226 23.13 41.82 -20.75
C GLU A 226 21.82 41.99 -19.97
N GLU A 227 21.56 43.17 -19.39
CA GLU A 227 20.31 43.44 -18.68
C GLU A 227 19.08 43.32 -19.58
N LYS A 228 19.15 43.88 -20.80
CA LYS A 228 18.07 43.79 -21.79
C LYS A 228 17.83 42.35 -22.23
N ILE A 229 18.88 41.57 -22.44
CA ILE A 229 18.79 40.15 -22.78
C ILE A 229 18.06 39.38 -21.68
N ILE A 230 18.44 39.56 -20.41
CA ILE A 230 17.81 38.86 -19.28
C ILE A 230 16.33 39.24 -19.17
N SER A 231 16.00 40.53 -19.29
CA SER A 231 14.62 41.02 -19.28
C SER A 231 13.79 40.43 -20.42
N LEU A 232 14.34 40.43 -21.64
CA LEU A 232 13.68 39.92 -22.83
C LEU A 232 13.50 38.40 -22.79
N GLU A 233 14.51 37.64 -22.38
CA GLU A 233 14.40 36.19 -22.18
C GLU A 233 13.37 35.85 -21.11
N THR A 234 13.34 36.61 -20.00
CA THR A 234 12.35 36.40 -18.93
C THR A 234 10.94 36.61 -19.43
N ARG A 235 10.71 37.68 -20.22
CA ARG A 235 9.41 37.95 -20.84
C ARG A 235 8.99 36.84 -21.78
N LEU A 236 9.83 36.48 -22.75
CA LEU A 236 9.55 35.44 -23.74
C LEU A 236 9.29 34.08 -23.07
N PHE A 237 10.06 33.74 -22.02
CA PHE A 237 9.84 32.52 -21.25
C PHE A 237 8.48 32.54 -20.53
N ASN A 238 8.12 33.66 -19.91
CA ASN A 238 6.82 33.79 -19.23
C ASN A 238 5.66 33.70 -20.23
N ASP A 239 5.79 34.28 -21.42
CA ASP A 239 4.80 34.17 -22.50
C ASP A 239 4.61 32.71 -22.94
N LEU A 240 5.71 31.94 -23.01
CA LEU A 240 5.65 30.49 -23.26
C LEU A 240 4.96 29.76 -22.10
N VAL A 241 5.28 30.07 -20.83
CA VAL A 241 4.61 29.46 -19.66
C VAL A 241 3.12 29.75 -19.66
N LEU A 242 2.69 30.97 -20.00
CA LEU A 242 1.28 31.34 -20.14
C LEU A 242 0.58 30.49 -21.21
N ALA A 243 1.24 30.24 -22.34
CA ALA A 243 0.70 29.36 -23.37
C ALA A 243 0.55 27.90 -22.91
N ILE A 244 1.43 27.41 -22.03
CA ILE A 244 1.32 26.06 -21.47
C ILE A 244 0.10 25.95 -20.52
N LEU A 245 -0.32 27.04 -19.87
CA LEU A 245 -1.47 27.03 -18.95
C LEU A 245 -2.75 26.52 -19.61
N GLU A 246 -2.98 26.87 -20.88
CA GLU A 246 -4.16 26.44 -21.64
C GLU A 246 -4.19 24.91 -21.88
N TYR A 247 -3.02 24.26 -21.80
CA TYR A 247 -2.87 22.82 -21.98
C TYR A 247 -2.84 22.05 -20.65
N ILE A 248 -3.03 22.70 -19.49
CA ILE A 248 -3.06 22.00 -18.20
C ILE A 248 -4.08 20.84 -18.20
N PRO A 249 -5.35 21.04 -18.60
CA PRO A 249 -6.34 19.96 -18.56
C PRO A 249 -5.96 18.71 -19.38
N PRO A 250 -5.59 18.81 -20.68
CA PRO A 250 -5.20 17.62 -21.45
C PRO A 250 -3.91 16.99 -20.91
N ILE A 251 -2.96 17.76 -20.38
CA ILE A 251 -1.73 17.19 -19.82
C ILE A 251 -2.01 16.45 -18.50
N GLN A 252 -2.93 16.95 -17.66
CA GLN A 252 -3.37 16.24 -16.46
C GLN A 252 -4.11 14.94 -16.81
N LEU A 253 -4.95 14.95 -17.83
CA LEU A 253 -5.61 13.74 -18.34
C LEU A 253 -4.56 12.70 -18.79
N ASN A 254 -3.58 13.12 -19.59
CA ASN A 254 -2.47 12.25 -19.98
C ASN A 254 -1.73 11.68 -18.78
N ALA A 255 -1.40 12.50 -17.77
CA ALA A 255 -0.71 12.03 -16.58
C ALA A 255 -1.49 10.93 -15.85
N GLY A 256 -2.82 11.08 -15.73
CA GLY A 256 -3.69 10.06 -15.14
C GLY A 256 -3.76 8.76 -15.95
N LEU A 257 -3.89 8.87 -17.28
CA LEU A 257 -3.93 7.72 -18.18
C LEU A 257 -2.58 6.96 -18.20
N ILE A 258 -1.48 7.69 -18.26
CA ILE A 258 -0.12 7.12 -18.26
C ILE A 258 0.18 6.47 -16.90
N ALA A 259 -0.23 7.10 -15.79
CA ALA A 259 -0.14 6.48 -14.46
C ALA A 259 -0.94 5.17 -14.39
N ARG A 260 -2.12 5.10 -15.03
CA ARG A 260 -2.91 3.85 -15.14
C ARG A 260 -2.15 2.78 -15.89
N ILE A 261 -1.55 3.10 -17.04
CA ILE A 261 -0.71 2.17 -17.81
C ILE A 261 0.47 1.69 -16.94
N ASP A 262 1.14 2.59 -16.22
CA ASP A 262 2.28 2.27 -15.36
C ASP A 262 1.91 1.30 -14.21
N CYS A 263 0.75 1.49 -13.58
CA CYS A 263 0.23 0.55 -12.59
C CYS A 263 -0.02 -0.85 -13.18
N LEU A 264 -0.59 -0.93 -14.39
CA LEU A 264 -0.90 -2.19 -15.05
C LEU A 264 0.35 -2.90 -15.56
N HIS A 265 1.33 -2.14 -16.08
CA HIS A 265 2.67 -2.63 -16.35
C HIS A 265 3.34 -3.19 -15.09
N SER A 266 3.24 -2.48 -13.97
CA SER A 266 3.73 -2.97 -12.67
C SER A 266 3.06 -4.30 -12.27
N PHE A 267 1.75 -4.46 -12.50
CA PHE A 267 1.07 -5.72 -12.26
C PHE A 267 1.53 -6.84 -13.18
N ALA A 268 1.72 -6.59 -14.48
CA ALA A 268 2.22 -7.59 -15.42
C ALA A 268 3.59 -8.13 -15.00
N ILE A 269 4.55 -7.24 -14.71
CA ILE A 269 5.90 -7.61 -14.23
C ILE A 269 5.82 -8.46 -12.96
N VAL A 270 5.05 -8.03 -11.97
CA VAL A 270 4.90 -8.78 -10.71
C VAL A 270 4.24 -10.13 -10.94
N SER A 271 3.34 -10.23 -11.91
CA SER A 271 2.63 -11.47 -12.20
C SER A 271 3.54 -12.49 -12.86
N GLU A 272 4.37 -12.05 -13.81
CA GLU A 272 5.39 -12.85 -14.46
C GLU A 272 6.48 -13.30 -13.47
N GLU A 273 7.06 -12.36 -12.70
CA GLU A 273 8.14 -12.63 -11.71
C GLU A 273 7.74 -13.69 -10.67
N ASN A 274 6.44 -13.78 -10.35
CA ASN A 274 5.93 -14.55 -9.21
C ASN A 274 5.00 -15.70 -9.60
N GLY A 275 4.79 -15.92 -10.90
CA GLY A 275 3.85 -16.92 -11.41
C GLY A 275 2.45 -16.72 -10.83
N TYR A 276 1.93 -15.50 -10.92
CA TYR A 276 0.55 -15.21 -10.55
C TYR A 276 -0.38 -15.48 -11.74
N VAL A 277 -1.63 -15.84 -11.44
CA VAL A 277 -2.62 -16.24 -12.44
C VAL A 277 -3.74 -15.23 -12.54
N ARG A 278 -4.28 -15.06 -13.74
CA ARG A 278 -5.50 -14.28 -13.97
C ARG A 278 -6.66 -14.87 -13.17
N PRO A 279 -7.28 -14.12 -12.24
CA PRO A 279 -8.49 -14.56 -11.58
C PRO A 279 -9.69 -14.46 -12.54
N SER A 280 -10.66 -15.37 -12.38
CA SER A 280 -11.99 -15.20 -12.97
C SER A 280 -12.84 -14.35 -12.03
N MET A 281 -13.27 -13.18 -12.49
CA MET A 281 -14.14 -12.28 -11.73
C MET A 281 -15.57 -12.40 -12.25
N ASP A 282 -16.55 -12.45 -11.36
CA ASP A 282 -17.97 -12.57 -11.70
C ASP A 282 -18.89 -11.91 -10.65
N ASP A 283 -20.20 -11.89 -10.93
CA ASP A 283 -21.21 -11.35 -10.02
C ASP A 283 -21.72 -12.39 -9.00
N SER A 284 -21.14 -13.60 -8.96
CA SER A 284 -21.54 -14.61 -7.98
C SER A 284 -21.18 -14.18 -6.55
N TYR A 285 -21.63 -14.97 -5.58
CA TYR A 285 -21.23 -14.81 -4.17
C TYR A 285 -20.13 -15.79 -3.76
N ARG A 286 -19.45 -16.44 -4.72
CA ARG A 286 -18.47 -17.49 -4.46
C ARG A 286 -17.05 -16.95 -4.44
N ILE A 287 -16.23 -17.45 -3.54
CA ILE A 287 -14.77 -17.28 -3.53
C ILE A 287 -14.18 -18.69 -3.59
N ASP A 288 -13.47 -19.04 -4.66
CA ASP A 288 -12.77 -20.33 -4.80
C ASP A 288 -11.33 -20.08 -5.24
N ILE A 289 -10.39 -20.45 -4.38
CA ILE A 289 -8.96 -20.25 -4.54
C ILE A 289 -8.31 -21.63 -4.47
N LYS A 290 -7.57 -22.00 -5.52
CA LYS A 290 -6.78 -23.23 -5.60
C LYS A 290 -5.31 -22.91 -5.44
N ASP A 291 -4.65 -23.62 -4.53
CA ASP A 291 -3.25 -23.43 -4.18
C ASP A 291 -2.86 -21.95 -3.98
N GLY A 292 -3.69 -21.23 -3.21
CA GLY A 292 -3.44 -19.85 -2.85
C GLY A 292 -2.18 -19.70 -1.97
N ARG A 293 -1.44 -18.62 -2.16
CA ARG A 293 -0.22 -18.26 -1.43
C ARG A 293 -0.32 -16.84 -0.90
N HIS A 294 0.36 -16.56 0.21
CA HIS A 294 0.38 -15.22 0.77
C HIS A 294 1.41 -14.34 0.04
N PRO A 295 1.01 -13.25 -0.66
CA PRO A 295 1.87 -12.53 -1.61
C PRO A 295 3.08 -11.83 -0.97
N VAL A 296 3.01 -11.53 0.33
CA VAL A 296 4.14 -10.96 1.09
C VAL A 296 5.02 -12.04 1.74
N ILE A 297 4.43 -12.97 2.49
CA ILE A 297 5.19 -14.01 3.21
C ILE A 297 5.96 -14.89 2.24
N GLU A 298 5.40 -15.25 1.07
CA GLU A 298 6.12 -16.08 0.08
C GLU A 298 7.44 -15.47 -0.41
N LYS A 299 7.59 -14.14 -0.30
CA LYS A 299 8.82 -13.41 -0.66
C LYS A 299 9.78 -13.18 0.50
N GLN A 300 9.35 -13.46 1.72
CA GLN A 300 10.15 -13.29 2.93
C GLN A 300 10.71 -14.60 3.48
N LEU A 301 10.39 -15.73 2.85
CA LEU A 301 10.92 -17.03 3.26
C LEU A 301 12.42 -17.15 2.98
N PRO A 302 13.17 -17.88 3.83
CA PRO A 302 14.59 -18.16 3.60
C PRO A 302 14.84 -18.85 2.25
N ALA A 303 16.04 -18.66 1.70
CA ALA A 303 16.44 -19.33 0.48
C ALA A 303 16.36 -20.87 0.64
N GLY A 304 15.65 -21.54 -0.27
CA GLY A 304 15.40 -22.98 -0.22
C GLY A 304 14.10 -23.39 0.47
N GLU A 305 13.38 -22.47 1.11
CA GLU A 305 12.03 -22.71 1.64
C GLU A 305 10.95 -22.20 0.67
N SER A 306 9.91 -23.01 0.45
CA SER A 306 8.74 -22.63 -0.35
C SER A 306 7.52 -22.40 0.52
N TYR A 307 6.69 -21.42 0.15
CA TYR A 307 5.39 -21.23 0.80
C TYR A 307 4.48 -22.41 0.50
N ILE A 308 3.74 -22.89 1.52
CA ILE A 308 2.84 -24.04 1.38
C ILE A 308 1.47 -23.52 0.92
N PRO A 309 1.04 -23.83 -0.31
CA PRO A 309 -0.20 -23.29 -0.86
C PRO A 309 -1.43 -24.00 -0.26
N ASN A 310 -2.55 -23.29 -0.22
CA ASN A 310 -3.80 -23.79 0.37
C ASN A 310 -5.01 -23.50 -0.51
N ASP A 311 -5.91 -24.49 -0.57
CA ASP A 311 -7.22 -24.34 -1.19
C ASP A 311 -8.19 -23.68 -0.20
N LEU A 312 -9.08 -22.85 -0.72
CA LEU A 312 -10.14 -22.23 0.07
C LEU A 312 -11.36 -21.98 -0.80
N ALA A 313 -12.53 -22.38 -0.32
CA ALA A 313 -13.81 -22.12 -0.96
C ALA A 313 -14.77 -21.48 0.06
N LEU A 314 -15.51 -20.47 -0.35
CA LEU A 314 -16.60 -19.87 0.42
C LEU A 314 -17.76 -19.53 -0.53
N ASP A 315 -18.99 -19.75 -0.09
CA ASP A 315 -20.22 -19.39 -0.81
C ASP A 315 -21.34 -19.06 0.19
N THR A 316 -22.58 -18.85 -0.26
CA THR A 316 -23.71 -18.49 0.61
C THR A 316 -24.63 -19.65 0.95
N GLU A 317 -24.42 -20.84 0.39
CA GLU A 317 -25.37 -21.96 0.42
C GLU A 317 -24.85 -23.20 1.14
N ASP A 318 -23.57 -23.57 0.96
CA ASP A 318 -22.95 -24.78 1.52
C ASP A 318 -21.81 -24.46 2.50
N GLN A 319 -20.94 -23.51 2.16
CA GLN A 319 -19.76 -23.19 2.96
C GLN A 319 -19.64 -21.67 3.15
N GLN A 320 -20.54 -21.12 3.96
CA GLN A 320 -20.54 -19.70 4.31
C GLN A 320 -19.48 -19.36 5.36
N ILE A 321 -19.37 -20.20 6.39
CA ILE A 321 -18.51 -19.96 7.54
C ILE A 321 -17.52 -21.12 7.64
N ILE A 322 -16.24 -20.80 7.64
CA ILE A 322 -15.20 -21.75 8.00
C ILE A 322 -14.76 -21.46 9.43
N ILE A 323 -14.90 -22.45 10.30
CA ILE A 323 -14.29 -22.44 11.62
C ILE A 323 -12.92 -23.08 11.48
N LEU A 324 -11.87 -22.30 11.72
CA LEU A 324 -10.48 -22.70 11.58
C LEU A 324 -9.85 -22.91 12.96
N THR A 325 -9.65 -24.17 13.32
CA THR A 325 -8.96 -24.57 14.56
C THR A 325 -7.52 -24.98 14.30
N GLY A 326 -6.74 -25.06 15.38
CA GLY A 326 -5.35 -25.47 15.34
C GLY A 326 -4.48 -24.66 16.29
N PRO A 327 -3.26 -25.12 16.59
CA PRO A 327 -2.39 -24.48 17.57
C PRO A 327 -1.90 -23.13 17.09
N ASN A 328 -1.37 -22.35 18.03
CA ASN A 328 -0.71 -21.10 17.73
C ASN A 328 0.51 -21.35 16.83
N MET A 329 0.86 -20.38 15.99
CA MET A 329 1.94 -20.47 14.99
C MET A 329 1.76 -21.50 13.86
N SER A 330 0.60 -22.17 13.78
CA SER A 330 0.31 -23.13 12.69
C SER A 330 0.10 -22.48 11.32
N GLY A 331 -0.19 -21.17 11.28
CA GLY A 331 -0.41 -20.42 10.04
C GLY A 331 -1.86 -19.95 9.82
N LYS A 332 -2.76 -20.09 10.81
CA LYS A 332 -4.16 -19.62 10.73
C LYS A 332 -4.26 -18.16 10.25
N SER A 333 -3.63 -17.22 10.96
CA SER A 333 -3.65 -15.79 10.61
C SER A 333 -2.99 -15.48 9.26
N ALA A 334 -2.06 -16.31 8.80
CA ALA A 334 -1.47 -16.18 7.46
C ALA A 334 -2.49 -16.57 6.39
N LEU A 335 -3.22 -17.67 6.57
CA LEU A 335 -4.28 -18.12 5.65
C LEU A 335 -5.44 -17.11 5.59
N LEU A 336 -5.85 -16.57 6.74
CA LEU A 336 -6.88 -15.53 6.82
C LEU A 336 -6.48 -14.29 6.00
N ARG A 337 -5.32 -13.71 6.30
CA ARG A 337 -4.81 -12.51 5.60
C ARG A 337 -4.54 -12.78 4.12
N GLN A 338 -4.05 -13.95 3.78
CA GLN A 338 -3.86 -14.38 2.39
C GLN A 338 -5.17 -14.27 1.59
N THR A 339 -6.27 -14.75 2.14
CA THR A 339 -7.57 -14.74 1.45
C THR A 339 -8.03 -13.31 1.16
N ALA A 340 -7.97 -12.42 2.14
CA ALA A 340 -8.28 -11.00 1.94
C ALA A 340 -7.36 -10.34 0.89
N LEU A 341 -6.05 -10.62 0.95
CA LEU A 341 -5.10 -10.05 0.01
C LEU A 341 -5.33 -10.53 -1.42
N ILE A 342 -5.68 -11.81 -1.62
CA ILE A 342 -6.01 -12.36 -2.95
C ILE A 342 -7.25 -11.65 -3.51
N VAL A 343 -8.32 -11.51 -2.73
CA VAL A 343 -9.54 -10.79 -3.14
C VAL A 343 -9.23 -9.33 -3.47
N LEU A 344 -8.46 -8.66 -2.62
CA LEU A 344 -8.06 -7.27 -2.82
C LEU A 344 -7.24 -7.09 -4.10
N MET A 345 -6.25 -7.95 -4.34
CA MET A 345 -5.42 -7.92 -5.54
C MET A 345 -6.27 -8.15 -6.79
N ALA A 346 -7.19 -9.11 -6.75
CA ALA A 346 -8.10 -9.41 -7.85
C ALA A 346 -8.96 -8.20 -8.22
N GLN A 347 -9.64 -7.57 -7.26
CA GLN A 347 -10.48 -6.38 -7.49
C GLN A 347 -9.69 -5.10 -7.78
N THR A 348 -8.39 -5.09 -7.51
CA THR A 348 -7.50 -4.01 -7.94
C THR A 348 -7.13 -4.14 -9.42
N GLY A 349 -7.34 -5.32 -10.03
CA GLY A 349 -6.98 -5.62 -11.42
C GLY A 349 -5.61 -6.28 -11.58
N CYS A 350 -5.02 -6.80 -10.50
CA CYS A 350 -3.77 -7.56 -10.52
C CYS A 350 -4.08 -9.06 -10.62
N PHE A 351 -3.17 -9.85 -11.21
CA PHE A 351 -3.23 -11.30 -11.08
C PHE A 351 -2.91 -11.72 -9.65
N VAL A 352 -3.31 -12.93 -9.30
CA VAL A 352 -3.29 -13.38 -7.90
C VAL A 352 -2.33 -14.54 -7.65
N PRO A 353 -1.75 -14.64 -6.43
CA PRO A 353 -0.85 -15.72 -6.04
C PRO A 353 -1.62 -17.03 -5.79
N ALA A 354 -2.09 -17.68 -6.85
CA ALA A 354 -2.82 -18.95 -6.80
C ALA A 354 -2.47 -19.82 -8.02
N ALA A 355 -2.90 -21.07 -8.04
CA ALA A 355 -2.92 -21.88 -9.27
C ALA A 355 -4.19 -21.60 -10.09
N LYS A 356 -5.31 -21.31 -9.42
CA LYS A 356 -6.57 -20.86 -10.03
C LYS A 356 -7.37 -20.06 -9.01
N ALA A 357 -8.08 -19.04 -9.45
CA ALA A 357 -9.00 -18.29 -8.60
C ALA A 357 -10.29 -17.91 -9.35
N SER A 358 -11.44 -18.11 -8.71
CA SER A 358 -12.75 -17.61 -9.13
C SER A 358 -13.34 -16.81 -7.99
N ILE A 359 -13.55 -15.51 -8.18
CA ILE A 359 -13.88 -14.58 -7.11
C ILE A 359 -15.04 -13.70 -7.54
N GLY A 360 -16.18 -13.91 -6.89
CA GLY A 360 -17.30 -13.00 -6.94
C GLY A 360 -16.97 -11.66 -6.27
N ILE A 361 -17.55 -10.56 -6.76
CA ILE A 361 -17.28 -9.22 -6.23
C ILE A 361 -17.55 -9.14 -4.71
N VAL A 362 -16.57 -8.61 -3.97
CA VAL A 362 -16.66 -8.28 -2.54
C VAL A 362 -16.72 -6.77 -2.37
N ASP A 363 -17.71 -6.28 -1.62
CA ASP A 363 -17.92 -4.84 -1.41
C ASP A 363 -17.22 -4.31 -0.15
N LYS A 364 -17.03 -5.17 0.86
CA LYS A 364 -16.39 -4.88 2.14
C LYS A 364 -15.58 -6.09 2.62
N ILE A 365 -14.34 -5.84 3.04
CA ILE A 365 -13.53 -6.82 3.76
C ILE A 365 -13.45 -6.33 5.21
N PHE A 366 -14.07 -7.07 6.12
CA PHE A 366 -13.99 -6.83 7.55
C PHE A 366 -12.89 -7.69 8.14
N THR A 367 -12.03 -7.09 8.95
CA THR A 367 -10.96 -7.81 9.62
C THR A 367 -10.93 -7.45 11.09
N ARG A 368 -10.99 -8.46 11.94
CA ARG A 368 -10.57 -8.38 13.32
C ARG A 368 -9.41 -9.36 13.49
N VAL A 369 -8.20 -8.82 13.34
CA VAL A 369 -6.93 -9.54 13.54
C VAL A 369 -6.24 -8.80 14.68
N GLY A 370 -5.93 -9.51 15.77
CA GLY A 370 -5.58 -8.95 17.08
C GLY A 370 -4.83 -7.60 17.06
N ALA A 371 -5.29 -6.67 17.90
CA ALA A 371 -4.71 -5.33 18.02
C ALA A 371 -3.32 -5.37 18.68
N SER A 372 -2.41 -4.52 18.20
CA SER A 372 -1.32 -4.03 19.02
C SER A 372 -1.88 -3.05 20.06
N ASP A 373 -1.50 -3.23 21.32
CA ASP A 373 -2.02 -2.47 22.47
C ASP A 373 -2.12 -0.97 22.20
N ASN A 374 -3.28 -0.39 22.49
CA ASN A 374 -3.50 1.05 22.46
C ASN A 374 -3.85 1.55 23.87
N LEU A 375 -2.93 1.34 24.81
CA LEU A 375 -2.99 1.80 26.21
C LEU A 375 -3.26 3.32 26.33
N SER A 376 -2.99 4.08 25.28
CA SER A 376 -3.14 5.53 25.18
C SER A 376 -4.58 6.04 25.33
N LEU A 377 -5.61 5.22 25.02
CA LEU A 377 -7.02 5.63 25.01
C LEU A 377 -7.81 5.23 26.27
N GLY A 378 -7.20 4.49 27.21
CA GLY A 378 -7.85 4.10 28.47
C GLY A 378 -8.99 3.07 28.34
N GLU A 379 -9.24 2.52 27.15
CA GLU A 379 -10.22 1.46 26.93
C GLU A 379 -9.61 0.06 27.19
N SER A 380 -10.39 -0.84 27.81
CA SER A 380 -10.00 -2.26 27.95
C SER A 380 -9.81 -2.88 26.56
N THR A 381 -8.77 -3.69 26.39
CA THR A 381 -8.51 -4.43 25.14
C THR A 381 -9.71 -5.25 24.69
N PHE A 382 -10.47 -5.81 25.64
CA PHE A 382 -11.70 -6.53 25.37
C PHE A 382 -12.84 -5.60 24.90
N MET A 383 -12.96 -4.39 25.45
CA MET A 383 -13.98 -3.43 25.00
C MET A 383 -13.73 -2.97 23.56
N VAL A 384 -12.47 -2.68 23.22
CA VAL A 384 -12.08 -2.35 21.84
C VAL A 384 -12.44 -3.49 20.89
N GLU A 385 -12.12 -4.73 21.28
CA GLU A 385 -12.46 -5.93 20.52
C GLU A 385 -13.98 -6.08 20.30
N MET A 386 -14.79 -5.84 21.34
CA MET A 386 -16.25 -5.89 21.25
C MET A 386 -16.82 -4.76 20.38
N ASN A 387 -16.28 -3.54 20.48
CA ASN A 387 -16.70 -2.41 19.65
C ASN A 387 -16.37 -2.63 18.16
N GLU A 388 -15.17 -3.14 17.86
CA GLU A 388 -14.77 -3.51 16.49
C GLU A 388 -15.70 -4.60 15.94
N THR A 389 -15.97 -5.63 16.74
CA THR A 389 -16.87 -6.72 16.38
C THR A 389 -18.29 -6.22 16.14
N ALA A 390 -18.83 -5.37 17.01
CA ALA A 390 -20.14 -4.77 16.85
C ALA A 390 -20.22 -3.93 15.57
N SER A 391 -19.17 -3.17 15.25
CA SER A 391 -19.07 -2.41 14.00
C SER A 391 -19.14 -3.33 12.77
N ILE A 392 -18.45 -4.47 12.80
CA ILE A 392 -18.51 -5.49 11.74
C ILE A 392 -19.94 -6.00 11.56
N LEU A 393 -20.55 -6.49 12.64
CA LEU A 393 -21.88 -7.12 12.60
C LEU A 393 -22.97 -6.15 12.16
N ASN A 394 -22.89 -4.88 12.56
CA ASN A 394 -23.87 -3.85 12.21
C ASN A 394 -23.75 -3.34 10.75
N ASN A 395 -22.65 -3.64 10.05
CA ASN A 395 -22.37 -3.10 8.71
C ASN A 395 -22.25 -4.17 7.62
N LEU A 396 -22.69 -5.41 7.90
CA LEU A 396 -22.66 -6.51 6.95
C LEU A 396 -23.50 -6.24 5.69
N SER A 397 -23.09 -6.89 4.60
CA SER A 397 -23.80 -6.95 3.33
C SER A 397 -23.64 -8.34 2.72
N GLU A 398 -24.44 -8.67 1.69
CA GLU A 398 -24.36 -9.94 0.96
C GLU A 398 -23.00 -10.21 0.29
N ARG A 399 -22.26 -9.16 -0.01
CA ARG A 399 -20.94 -9.22 -0.64
C ARG A 399 -19.79 -9.03 0.36
N SER A 400 -20.09 -9.04 1.66
CA SER A 400 -19.05 -8.91 2.69
C SER A 400 -18.21 -10.19 2.81
N LEU A 401 -16.90 -10.00 3.00
CA LEU A 401 -15.96 -11.00 3.48
C LEU A 401 -15.53 -10.63 4.89
N VAL A 402 -15.80 -11.49 5.86
CA VAL A 402 -15.52 -11.27 7.28
C VAL A 402 -14.39 -12.19 7.72
N ILE A 403 -13.38 -11.62 8.38
CA ILE A 403 -12.22 -12.34 8.91
C ILE A 403 -12.14 -12.04 10.40
N LEU A 404 -12.33 -13.07 11.21
CA LEU A 404 -12.26 -13.02 12.66
C LEU A 404 -11.12 -13.92 13.13
N ASP A 405 -10.16 -13.35 13.86
CA ASP A 405 -9.01 -14.07 14.39
C ASP A 405 -9.03 -13.98 15.92
N GLU A 406 -9.33 -15.10 16.56
CA GLU A 406 -9.17 -15.31 18.01
C GLU A 406 -10.02 -14.38 18.91
N ILE A 407 -11.28 -14.18 18.53
CA ILE A 407 -12.28 -13.44 19.31
C ILE A 407 -12.57 -14.12 20.65
N GLY A 408 -12.80 -13.33 21.70
CA GLY A 408 -13.20 -13.78 23.03
C GLY A 408 -12.05 -14.02 24.00
N ARG A 409 -10.79 -13.79 23.59
CA ARG A 409 -9.61 -14.11 24.41
C ARG A 409 -9.39 -13.20 25.61
N GLY A 410 -9.92 -11.98 25.58
CA GLY A 410 -9.73 -10.98 26.64
C GLY A 410 -10.61 -11.15 27.87
N THR A 411 -11.42 -12.22 27.96
CA THR A 411 -12.40 -12.45 29.04
C THR A 411 -12.32 -13.89 29.58
N SER A 412 -13.21 -14.25 30.50
CA SER A 412 -13.33 -15.61 31.02
C SER A 412 -13.57 -16.60 29.87
N THR A 413 -13.04 -17.82 29.98
CA THR A 413 -13.10 -18.82 28.90
C THR A 413 -14.54 -19.10 28.45
N TYR A 414 -15.46 -19.24 29.40
CA TYR A 414 -16.87 -19.51 29.11
C TYR A 414 -17.60 -18.30 28.50
N ASP A 415 -17.32 -17.08 28.95
CA ASP A 415 -17.89 -15.88 28.32
C ASP A 415 -17.37 -15.73 26.89
N GLY A 416 -16.07 -15.97 26.69
CA GLY A 416 -15.42 -15.91 25.37
C GLY A 416 -16.00 -16.93 24.38
N ILE A 417 -16.17 -18.19 24.81
CA ILE A 417 -16.83 -19.24 24.00
C ILE A 417 -18.27 -18.84 23.69
N SER A 418 -19.03 -18.38 24.69
CA SER A 418 -20.44 -18.02 24.53
C SER A 418 -20.64 -16.89 23.53
N ILE A 419 -19.79 -15.86 23.59
CA ILE A 419 -19.81 -14.74 22.64
C ILE A 419 -19.44 -15.21 21.25
N ALA A 420 -18.35 -15.99 21.10
CA ALA A 420 -17.92 -16.51 19.81
C ALA A 420 -19.00 -17.38 19.15
N TRP A 421 -19.65 -18.24 19.94
CA TRP A 421 -20.78 -19.08 19.48
C TRP A 421 -21.94 -18.22 18.99
N ALA A 422 -22.41 -17.27 19.83
CA ALA A 422 -23.50 -16.38 19.48
C ALA A 422 -23.20 -15.53 18.24
N MET A 423 -21.94 -15.15 18.03
CA MET A 423 -21.51 -14.44 16.82
C MET A 423 -21.59 -15.31 15.57
N VAL A 424 -21.12 -16.56 15.62
CA VAL A 424 -21.20 -17.49 14.49
C VAL A 424 -22.66 -17.78 14.15
N GLU A 425 -23.50 -18.00 15.17
CA GLU A 425 -24.94 -18.17 15.01
C GLU A 425 -25.58 -16.94 14.36
N TYR A 426 -25.28 -15.73 14.87
CA TYR A 426 -25.78 -14.49 14.29
C TYR A 426 -25.35 -14.35 12.83
N LEU A 427 -24.08 -14.59 12.49
CA LEU A 427 -23.57 -14.52 11.12
C LEU A 427 -24.23 -15.55 10.19
N HIS A 428 -24.52 -16.74 10.70
CA HIS A 428 -25.20 -17.80 9.95
C HIS A 428 -26.66 -17.43 9.67
N GLU A 429 -27.40 -16.96 10.68
CA GLU A 429 -28.83 -16.63 10.57
C GLU A 429 -29.09 -15.27 9.90
N ASN A 430 -28.09 -14.40 9.81
CA ASN A 430 -28.23 -13.10 9.16
C ASN A 430 -28.61 -13.24 7.67
N HIS A 431 -29.59 -12.47 7.22
CA HIS A 431 -30.07 -12.50 5.84
C HIS A 431 -28.98 -12.18 4.81
N ASN A 432 -27.94 -11.42 5.20
CA ASN A 432 -26.82 -11.08 4.32
C ASN A 432 -25.92 -12.28 4.04
N ARG A 433 -25.89 -13.30 4.91
CA ARG A 433 -25.03 -14.49 4.74
C ARG A 433 -23.59 -14.16 4.37
N ALA A 434 -23.00 -13.20 5.09
CA ALA A 434 -21.63 -12.76 4.82
C ALA A 434 -20.65 -13.95 4.92
N LYS A 435 -19.75 -14.06 3.93
CA LYS A 435 -18.74 -15.11 3.89
C LYS A 435 -17.75 -14.87 5.02
N THR A 436 -17.52 -15.88 5.86
CA THR A 436 -16.76 -15.70 7.09
C THR A 436 -15.64 -16.73 7.23
N LEU A 437 -14.45 -16.25 7.58
CA LEU A 437 -13.37 -17.05 8.09
C LEU A 437 -13.19 -16.74 9.58
N PHE A 438 -13.41 -17.74 10.43
CA PHE A 438 -13.31 -17.60 11.88
C PHE A 438 -12.18 -18.49 12.40
N ALA A 439 -11.01 -17.92 12.69
CA ALA A 439 -9.95 -18.65 13.39
C ALA A 439 -10.18 -18.59 14.89
N THR A 440 -10.16 -19.75 15.54
CA THR A 440 -10.40 -19.85 16.99
C THR A 440 -9.47 -20.88 17.64
N HIS A 441 -9.41 -20.78 18.97
CA HIS A 441 -8.78 -21.75 19.86
C HIS A 441 -9.80 -22.53 20.68
N TYR A 442 -11.07 -22.15 20.60
CA TYR A 442 -12.19 -22.84 21.22
C TYR A 442 -12.58 -24.02 20.32
N HIS A 443 -12.25 -25.24 20.75
CA HIS A 443 -12.59 -26.45 20.01
C HIS A 443 -14.07 -26.80 20.14
N GLU A 444 -14.75 -26.26 21.17
CA GLU A 444 -16.18 -26.34 21.40
C GLU A 444 -16.97 -25.83 20.19
N LEU A 445 -16.43 -24.83 19.47
CA LEU A 445 -17.05 -24.30 18.25
C LEU A 445 -17.07 -25.31 17.09
N ASN A 446 -16.30 -26.41 17.14
CA ASN A 446 -16.37 -27.46 16.12
C ASN A 446 -17.78 -28.10 16.05
N GLU A 447 -18.50 -28.17 17.18
CA GLU A 447 -19.87 -28.72 17.23
C GLU A 447 -20.88 -27.92 16.39
N MET A 448 -20.55 -26.68 16.02
CA MET A 448 -21.44 -25.85 15.21
C MET A 448 -21.67 -26.40 13.80
N GLU A 449 -20.72 -27.14 13.21
CA GLU A 449 -20.93 -27.79 11.89
C GLU A 449 -22.10 -28.81 11.93
N ASN A 450 -22.39 -29.41 13.09
CA ASN A 450 -23.49 -30.36 13.25
C ASN A 450 -24.87 -29.69 13.26
N SER A 451 -24.94 -28.44 13.76
CA SER A 451 -26.20 -27.70 13.94
C SER A 451 -26.47 -26.69 12.84
N PHE A 452 -25.42 -26.16 12.20
CA PHE A 452 -25.51 -25.07 11.23
C PHE A 452 -25.02 -25.54 9.85
N PRO A 453 -25.93 -25.78 8.88
CA PRO A 453 -25.60 -26.47 7.63
C PRO A 453 -24.62 -25.73 6.73
N ARG A 454 -24.36 -24.44 6.94
CA ARG A 454 -23.38 -23.62 6.20
C ARG A 454 -22.04 -23.41 6.92
N VAL A 455 -21.88 -24.01 8.09
CA VAL A 455 -20.64 -23.96 8.89
C VAL A 455 -19.80 -25.20 8.61
N ARG A 456 -18.53 -25.01 8.24
CA ARG A 456 -17.59 -26.10 7.95
C ARG A 456 -16.33 -25.99 8.80
N ASN A 457 -15.91 -27.08 9.45
CA ASN A 457 -14.68 -27.07 10.23
C ASN A 457 -13.46 -27.40 9.38
N TYR A 458 -12.39 -26.67 9.65
CA TYR A 458 -11.08 -26.91 9.09
C TYR A 458 -10.00 -26.77 10.18
N ASN A 459 -8.90 -27.48 10.00
CA ASN A 459 -7.72 -27.35 10.82
C ASN A 459 -6.46 -27.19 9.98
N VAL A 460 -5.42 -26.62 10.59
CA VAL A 460 -4.08 -26.58 9.98
C VAL A 460 -3.29 -27.80 10.41
N SER A 461 -2.88 -28.60 9.44
CA SER A 461 -2.25 -29.90 9.70
C SER A 461 -0.87 -29.80 10.35
N ILE A 462 -0.62 -30.78 11.20
CA ILE A 462 0.59 -30.93 12.01
C ILE A 462 1.07 -32.37 11.86
N ARG A 463 2.38 -32.57 11.92
CA ARG A 463 2.99 -33.90 11.99
C ARG A 463 3.95 -33.97 13.16
N GLU A 464 3.79 -34.97 14.00
CA GLU A 464 4.79 -35.29 15.02
C GLU A 464 5.85 -36.22 14.43
N PHE A 465 7.12 -35.87 14.61
CA PHE A 465 8.25 -36.70 14.20
C PHE A 465 9.36 -36.58 15.24
N ASN A 466 9.81 -37.70 15.81
CA ASN A 466 10.88 -37.77 16.82
C ASN A 466 10.69 -36.79 17.99
N ASN A 467 9.50 -36.75 18.61
CA ASN A 467 9.15 -35.80 19.69
C ASN A 467 9.24 -34.30 19.31
N LYS A 468 9.26 -33.98 18.00
CA LYS A 468 9.16 -32.61 17.48
C LYS A 468 7.86 -32.45 16.69
N VAL A 469 7.20 -31.33 16.90
CA VAL A 469 6.00 -30.95 16.16
C VAL A 469 6.42 -30.16 14.92
N ILE A 470 6.07 -30.67 13.73
CA ILE A 470 6.31 -30.02 12.45
C ILE A 470 4.98 -29.48 11.94
N PHE A 471 4.88 -28.16 11.80
CA PHE A 471 3.71 -27.52 11.20
C PHE A 471 3.75 -27.71 9.69
N LEU A 472 2.85 -28.52 9.15
CA LEU A 472 2.74 -28.76 7.72
C LEU A 472 2.08 -27.57 6.99
N ARG A 473 1.43 -26.66 7.73
CA ARG A 473 0.77 -25.43 7.21
C ARG A 473 -0.24 -25.69 6.07
N LYS A 474 -0.70 -26.94 5.90
CA LYS A 474 -1.73 -27.33 4.93
C LYS A 474 -3.08 -27.43 5.62
N LEU A 475 -4.08 -26.76 5.05
CA LEU A 475 -5.47 -26.77 5.48
C LEU A 475 -6.09 -28.15 5.23
N LYS A 476 -6.77 -28.70 6.23
CA LYS A 476 -7.49 -29.98 6.16
C LYS A 476 -8.90 -29.83 6.72
N ARG A 477 -9.84 -30.59 6.16
CA ARG A 477 -11.23 -30.63 6.64
C ARG A 477 -11.30 -31.31 8.02
N GLY A 478 -12.21 -30.84 8.85
CA GLY A 478 -12.46 -31.33 10.22
C GLY A 478 -11.88 -30.41 11.29
N GLY A 479 -12.42 -30.49 12.51
CA GLY A 479 -11.89 -29.80 13.68
C GLY A 479 -10.62 -30.47 14.24
N SER A 480 -9.88 -29.75 15.07
CA SER A 480 -8.85 -30.32 15.94
C SER A 480 -9.46 -30.57 17.33
N GLU A 481 -9.29 -31.76 17.91
CA GLU A 481 -9.75 -32.06 19.27
C GLU A 481 -8.68 -31.83 20.34
N HIS A 482 -7.40 -31.75 19.95
CA HIS A 482 -6.29 -31.64 20.90
C HIS A 482 -5.60 -30.28 20.86
N SER A 483 -5.29 -29.76 22.06
CA SER A 483 -4.50 -28.55 22.24
C SER A 483 -3.01 -28.87 22.35
N PHE A 484 -2.22 -28.45 21.36
CA PHE A 484 -0.77 -28.69 21.32
C PHE A 484 0.05 -27.70 22.18
N GLY A 485 -0.58 -26.98 23.12
CA GLY A 485 0.08 -25.94 23.91
C GLY A 485 1.29 -26.44 24.70
N ILE A 486 1.16 -27.60 25.33
CA ILE A 486 2.24 -28.23 26.11
C ILE A 486 3.40 -28.66 25.20
N HIS A 487 3.09 -29.14 24.00
CA HIS A 487 4.11 -29.51 23.01
C HIS A 487 4.86 -28.26 22.50
N VAL A 488 4.17 -27.14 22.29
CA VAL A 488 4.81 -25.86 21.94
C VAL A 488 5.70 -25.35 23.08
N ALA A 489 5.26 -25.46 24.33
CA ALA A 489 6.08 -25.13 25.50
C ALA A 489 7.38 -25.97 25.56
N LYS A 490 7.29 -27.26 25.25
CA LYS A 490 8.46 -28.15 25.13
C LYS A 490 9.42 -27.70 24.02
N MET A 491 8.92 -27.27 22.86
CA MET A 491 9.75 -26.74 21.77
C MET A 491 10.41 -25.40 22.12
N ALA A 492 9.73 -24.55 22.89
CA ALA A 492 10.28 -23.29 23.38
C ALA A 492 11.41 -23.47 24.41
N GLY A 493 11.73 -24.72 24.79
CA GLY A 493 12.80 -25.05 25.73
C GLY A 493 12.37 -25.02 27.19
N MET A 494 11.07 -25.11 27.48
CA MET A 494 10.58 -25.15 28.86
C MET A 494 11.14 -26.37 29.62
N PRO A 495 11.44 -26.22 30.94
CA PRO A 495 11.99 -27.32 31.73
C PRO A 495 11.11 -28.57 31.68
N ARG A 496 11.74 -29.75 31.54
CA ARG A 496 11.01 -31.03 31.44
C ARG A 496 10.07 -31.30 32.61
N SER A 497 10.44 -30.86 33.81
CA SER A 497 9.60 -30.98 35.01
C SER A 497 8.29 -30.19 34.88
N VAL A 498 8.34 -29.00 34.28
CA VAL A 498 7.15 -28.16 34.05
C VAL A 498 6.26 -28.77 32.97
N VAL A 499 6.84 -29.22 31.86
CA VAL A 499 6.10 -29.87 30.76
C VAL A 499 5.41 -31.15 31.27
N SER A 500 6.14 -32.00 31.99
CA SER A 500 5.58 -33.24 32.58
C SER A 500 4.44 -32.96 33.54
N ARG A 501 4.59 -31.93 34.40
CA ARG A 501 3.53 -31.55 35.34
C ARG A 501 2.31 -30.98 34.61
N ALA A 502 2.52 -30.19 33.56
CA ALA A 502 1.42 -29.67 32.75
C ALA A 502 0.64 -30.80 32.07
N ASP A 503 1.32 -31.84 31.57
CA ASP A 503 0.68 -33.02 30.96
C ASP A 503 -0.18 -33.81 31.98
N GLU A 504 0.31 -33.95 33.23
CA GLU A 504 -0.47 -34.57 34.31
C GLU A 504 -1.75 -33.78 34.62
N ILE A 505 -1.61 -32.46 34.77
CA ILE A 505 -2.74 -31.55 35.05
C ILE A 505 -3.76 -31.57 33.91
N LEU A 506 -3.31 -31.57 32.65
CA LEU A 506 -4.20 -31.62 31.50
C LEU A 506 -5.05 -32.90 31.50
N LYS A 507 -4.44 -34.06 31.78
CA LYS A 507 -5.17 -35.33 31.89
C LYS A 507 -6.19 -35.33 33.01
N GLU A 508 -5.89 -34.73 34.15
CA GLU A 508 -6.85 -34.58 35.26
C GLU A 508 -8.05 -33.71 34.83
N LEU A 509 -7.80 -32.62 34.10
CA LEU A 509 -8.85 -31.73 33.60
C LEU A 509 -9.72 -32.42 32.52
N GLU A 510 -9.13 -33.09 31.55
CA GLU A 510 -9.85 -33.84 30.49
C GLU A 510 -10.75 -34.93 31.10
N GLN A 511 -10.25 -35.70 32.07
CA GLN A 511 -11.03 -36.74 32.76
C GLN A 511 -12.17 -36.18 33.61
N SER A 512 -12.05 -34.95 34.10
CA SER A 512 -13.12 -34.27 34.84
C SER A 512 -14.24 -33.79 33.92
N HIS A 513 -13.91 -33.41 32.68
CA HIS A 513 -14.87 -33.00 31.66
C HIS A 513 -15.64 -34.18 31.05
N GLU A 514 -14.98 -35.30 30.70
CA GLU A 514 -15.66 -36.50 30.17
C GLU A 514 -16.69 -37.10 31.14
N LYS A 515 -16.47 -36.96 32.46
CA LYS A 515 -17.42 -37.46 33.48
C LYS A 515 -18.70 -36.63 33.59
N GLN A 516 -18.73 -35.40 33.08
CA GLN A 516 -19.95 -34.57 33.02
C GLN A 516 -20.75 -34.78 31.73
N GLU A 517 -20.12 -35.21 30.62
CA GLU A 517 -20.81 -35.39 29.33
C GLU A 517 -21.61 -36.70 29.20
N LEU A 518 -21.38 -37.69 30.07
CA LEU A 518 -22.07 -38.99 30.05
C LEU A 518 -23.57 -38.96 30.44
N ALA A 519 -24.19 -37.77 30.54
CA ALA A 519 -25.59 -37.62 30.94
C ALA A 519 -26.39 -36.61 30.09
N LYS A 520 -26.55 -36.85 28.78
CA LYS A 520 -27.81 -36.75 27.96
C LYS A 520 -27.54 -36.43 26.48
N PRO A 521 -28.36 -36.94 25.54
CA PRO A 521 -28.21 -36.64 24.11
C PRO A 521 -28.85 -35.30 23.72
N ILE A 522 -28.07 -34.42 23.10
CA ILE A 522 -28.46 -33.11 22.56
C ILE A 522 -29.08 -33.28 21.16
N ALA A 523 -30.22 -33.98 21.07
CA ALA A 523 -30.94 -34.18 19.81
C ALA A 523 -32.31 -33.47 19.75
N GLY A 524 -32.69 -32.71 20.78
CA GLY A 524 -34.04 -32.15 20.94
C GLY A 524 -34.22 -30.66 20.65
N LEU A 525 -33.18 -29.91 20.29
CA LEU A 525 -33.24 -28.44 20.25
C LEU A 525 -33.64 -27.83 18.89
N ALA A 526 -33.75 -28.64 17.83
CA ALA A 526 -33.95 -28.13 16.46
C ALA A 526 -35.43 -27.96 16.04
N GLY A 527 -36.40 -28.13 16.94
CA GLY A 527 -37.80 -28.21 16.54
C GLY A 527 -38.80 -27.59 17.51
N HIS A 528 -38.72 -26.29 17.80
CA HIS A 528 -39.90 -25.47 18.12
C HIS A 528 -39.58 -23.97 18.04
N ARG A 529 -40.13 -23.30 17.02
CA ARG A 529 -40.25 -21.85 16.95
C ARG A 529 -41.56 -21.44 17.63
N GLU A 530 -41.45 -20.76 18.76
CA GLU A 530 -42.18 -19.53 19.16
C GLU A 530 -41.95 -19.27 20.66
N GLY A 531 -41.90 -17.99 21.01
CA GLY A 531 -41.31 -17.45 22.23
C GLY A 531 -41.53 -18.26 23.51
N TYR A 532 -40.44 -18.74 24.08
CA TYR A 532 -40.27 -18.86 25.52
C TYR A 532 -38.80 -18.67 25.88
N GLN A 533 -38.60 -17.84 26.89
CA GLN A 533 -37.38 -17.56 27.64
C GLN A 533 -36.41 -18.75 27.69
N LEU A 534 -35.17 -18.55 27.24
CA LEU A 534 -34.06 -19.50 27.33
C LEU A 534 -33.75 -19.83 28.79
N SER A 535 -34.45 -20.84 29.31
CA SER A 535 -34.13 -21.56 30.53
C SER A 535 -33.34 -22.81 30.15
N PHE A 536 -32.06 -22.67 29.83
CA PHE A 536 -31.14 -23.81 29.67
C PHE A 536 -30.01 -23.85 30.71
N PHE A 537 -30.11 -23.01 31.75
CA PHE A 537 -29.36 -23.18 33.00
C PHE A 537 -30.32 -23.57 34.13
N GLN A 538 -30.53 -24.88 34.33
CA GLN A 538 -30.87 -25.35 35.68
C GLN A 538 -29.56 -25.51 36.45
N LEU A 539 -29.17 -24.43 37.14
CA LEU A 539 -28.07 -24.43 38.11
C LEU A 539 -28.53 -24.80 39.52
N ASP A 540 -29.69 -25.42 39.65
CA ASP A 540 -30.20 -25.92 40.91
C ASP A 540 -30.66 -27.35 40.68
N ASP A 541 -29.89 -28.33 41.14
CA ASP A 541 -30.46 -29.65 41.41
C ASP A 541 -31.65 -29.40 42.36
N PRO A 542 -32.91 -29.68 41.94
CA PRO A 542 -34.08 -29.34 42.74
C PRO A 542 -34.03 -29.97 44.14
N VAL A 543 -33.33 -31.10 44.28
CA VAL A 543 -33.05 -31.73 45.57
C VAL A 543 -32.11 -30.88 46.42
N LEU A 544 -31.03 -30.34 45.84
CA LEU A 544 -30.08 -29.47 46.56
C LEU A 544 -30.71 -28.12 46.93
N LYS A 545 -31.58 -27.57 46.08
CA LYS A 545 -32.34 -26.35 46.40
C LYS A 545 -33.31 -26.57 47.55
N GLN A 546 -34.04 -27.69 47.52
CA GLN A 546 -34.95 -28.08 48.59
C GLN A 546 -34.22 -28.31 49.92
N ILE A 547 -33.04 -28.94 49.90
CA ILE A 547 -32.21 -29.14 51.09
C ILE A 547 -31.68 -27.81 51.62
N ARG A 548 -31.18 -26.92 50.74
CA ARG A 548 -30.70 -25.59 51.13
C ARG A 548 -31.81 -24.79 51.80
N ASP A 549 -32.98 -24.74 51.18
CA ASP A 549 -34.11 -23.96 51.69
C ASP A 549 -34.65 -24.57 53.01
N GLU A 550 -34.63 -25.89 53.17
CA GLU A 550 -34.99 -26.55 54.42
C GLU A 550 -33.96 -26.26 55.54
N ILE A 551 -32.65 -26.22 55.24
CA ILE A 551 -31.62 -25.88 56.24
C ILE A 551 -31.68 -24.40 56.65
N VAL A 552 -31.86 -23.48 55.69
CA VAL A 552 -31.92 -22.03 55.94
C VAL A 552 -33.16 -21.67 56.78
N GLY A 553 -34.24 -22.43 56.66
CA GLY A 553 -35.47 -22.24 57.44
C GLY A 553 -35.47 -22.85 58.85
N LEU A 554 -34.39 -23.51 59.29
CA LEU A 554 -34.33 -24.10 60.64
C LEU A 554 -33.92 -23.07 61.70
N ASP A 555 -34.74 -22.96 62.74
CA ASP A 555 -34.40 -22.23 63.96
C ASP A 555 -33.60 -23.13 64.91
N ILE A 556 -32.28 -23.08 64.76
CA ILE A 556 -31.33 -23.97 65.46
C ILE A 556 -31.40 -23.80 66.99
N ASP A 557 -31.71 -22.59 67.46
CA ASP A 557 -31.66 -22.25 68.89
C ASP A 557 -32.85 -22.80 69.68
N ASN A 558 -33.92 -23.21 68.99
CA ASN A 558 -35.17 -23.70 69.61
C ASN A 558 -35.48 -25.17 69.31
N LEU A 559 -34.60 -25.90 68.61
CA LEU A 559 -34.80 -27.32 68.31
C LEU A 559 -34.48 -28.20 69.51
N THR A 560 -35.37 -29.15 69.84
CA THR A 560 -35.02 -30.21 70.77
C THR A 560 -34.06 -31.21 70.12
N PRO A 561 -33.21 -31.92 70.89
CA PRO A 561 -32.23 -32.87 70.33
C PRO A 561 -32.85 -33.96 69.44
N VAL A 562 -34.09 -34.37 69.73
CA VAL A 562 -34.81 -35.39 68.95
C VAL A 562 -35.32 -34.82 67.62
N GLU A 563 -35.75 -33.56 67.58
CA GLU A 563 -36.20 -32.89 66.36
C GLU A 563 -35.04 -32.60 65.41
N ALA A 564 -33.89 -32.20 65.93
CA ALA A 564 -32.67 -31.99 65.14
C ALA A 564 -32.21 -33.29 64.46
N LEU A 565 -32.23 -34.42 65.19
CA LEU A 565 -31.91 -35.74 64.64
C LEU A 565 -32.91 -36.19 63.56
N ASN A 566 -34.21 -35.96 63.77
CA ASN A 566 -35.24 -36.27 62.77
C ASN A 566 -35.11 -35.41 61.51
N LYS A 567 -34.78 -34.12 61.64
CA LYS A 567 -34.52 -33.22 60.50
C LYS A 567 -33.30 -33.65 59.69
N LEU A 568 -32.19 -33.99 60.36
CA LEU A 568 -31.00 -34.56 59.70
C LEU A 568 -31.29 -35.88 59.00
N TYR A 569 -32.12 -36.74 59.60
CA TYR A 569 -32.54 -38.00 58.98
C TYR A 569 -33.36 -37.76 57.70
N ASN A 570 -34.26 -36.78 57.69
CA ASN A 570 -35.06 -36.41 56.52
C ASN A 570 -34.19 -35.81 55.39
N ILE A 571 -33.25 -34.93 55.72
CA ILE A 571 -32.28 -34.39 54.75
C ILE A 571 -31.44 -35.52 54.15
N LYS A 572 -30.99 -36.48 54.96
CA LYS A 572 -30.26 -37.67 54.48
C LYS A 572 -31.11 -38.58 53.58
N LYS A 573 -32.44 -38.61 53.77
CA LYS A 573 -33.37 -39.36 52.94
C LYS A 573 -33.60 -38.69 51.58
N LEU A 574 -33.51 -37.37 51.50
CA LEU A 574 -33.59 -36.61 50.23
C LEU A 574 -32.34 -36.82 49.36
N LEU A 575 -31.20 -37.17 49.97
CA LEU A 575 -29.92 -37.43 49.29
C LEU A 575 -29.69 -38.88 48.85
N LYS A 576 -30.63 -39.79 49.14
CA LYS A 576 -30.61 -41.21 48.74
C LYS A 576 -31.68 -41.49 47.71
#